data_AF-A0A6G3ML84-F1
#
_entry.id   AF-A0A6G3ML84-F1
#
_cell.length_a   1.000
_cell.length_b   1.000
_cell.length_c   1.000
_cell.angle_alpha   90.00
_cell.angle_beta   90.00
_cell.angle_gamma   90.00
#
_symmetry.space_group_name_H-M   'P 1'
#
loop_
_entity.id
_entity.type
_entity.pdbx_description
1 polymer ?
#
loop_
_entity_poly.entity_id
_entity_poly.type
_entity_poly.pdbx_seq_one_letter_code
_entity_poly.pdbx_strand_id
1 'polypeptide(L)'
;NRNQYQKIIYSALVDNDRLIVCLPPAIQRPVSLWTGKQIVSSLLINCTPMNQDYLNMQGKSKITEKLWTDSQPCSDPYLSEDSILIRSGELLIGIFDKNQLGSSSYGLIHVFNEIYGGYYANKLLSVLGRACIALLQYTGFSMGVDDIVCQKESLEIREKLIEESRESEVRLMNTVFGKDGNFS
;
A
#
# COMPACT_ATOMS: atom_id res chain seq x y z
N ASN A 1 17.46 10.97 5.32
CA ASN A 1 18.33 11.65 6.32
C ASN A 1 17.48 12.55 7.23
N ARG A 2 18.03 13.13 8.32
CA ARG A 2 17.25 13.96 9.29
C ARG A 2 16.51 15.12 8.61
N ASN A 3 17.20 15.84 7.72
CA ASN A 3 16.65 17.01 7.06
C ASN A 3 15.45 16.66 6.16
N GLN A 4 15.52 15.58 5.39
CA GLN A 4 14.42 15.10 4.58
C GLN A 4 13.23 14.69 5.45
N TYR A 5 13.47 13.90 6.50
CA TYR A 5 12.44 13.46 7.43
C TYR A 5 11.68 14.65 8.04
N GLN A 6 12.42 15.63 8.57
CA GLN A 6 11.81 16.84 9.14
C GLN A 6 11.06 17.65 8.09
N LYS A 7 11.65 17.90 6.91
CA LYS A 7 11.00 18.65 5.83
C LYS A 7 9.66 18.03 5.41
N ILE A 8 9.60 16.71 5.25
CA ILE A 8 8.36 16.01 4.88
C ILE A 8 7.31 16.20 5.98
N ILE A 9 7.68 15.99 7.24
CA ILE A 9 6.74 16.16 8.37
C ILE A 9 6.22 17.59 8.47
N TYR A 10 7.08 18.60 8.40
CA TYR A 10 6.68 20.00 8.45
C TYR A 10 5.78 20.39 7.26
N SER A 11 6.06 19.86 6.06
CA SER A 11 5.22 20.11 4.88
C SER A 11 3.84 19.45 4.97
N ALA A 12 3.72 18.37 5.74
CA ALA A 12 2.46 17.65 5.93
C ALA A 12 1.59 18.27 7.04
N LEU A 13 2.22 18.73 8.12
CA LEU A 13 1.57 19.27 9.34
C LEU A 13 1.48 20.81 9.34
N VAL A 14 1.07 21.40 8.22
CA VAL A 14 0.96 22.87 8.07
C VAL A 14 -0.05 23.48 9.05
N ASP A 15 -1.15 22.77 9.30
CA ASP A 15 -2.28 23.24 10.12
C ASP A 15 -2.17 22.79 11.59
N ASN A 16 -0.94 22.64 12.10
CA ASN A 16 -0.73 22.13 13.46
C ASN A 16 -0.42 23.25 14.44
N ASP A 17 -1.33 23.50 15.38
CA ASP A 17 -1.20 24.53 16.41
C ASP A 17 -0.26 24.13 17.55
N ARG A 18 0.48 23.02 17.41
CA ARG A 18 1.25 22.38 18.48
C ARG A 18 2.67 22.08 18.05
N LEU A 19 3.56 21.96 19.04
CA LEU A 19 4.91 21.47 18.84
C LEU A 19 4.87 20.07 18.22
N ILE A 20 5.53 19.95 17.06
CA ILE A 20 5.57 18.70 16.32
C ILE A 20 6.50 17.72 17.03
N VAL A 21 5.95 16.56 17.39
CA VAL A 21 6.69 15.45 17.98
C VAL A 21 7.39 14.67 16.86
N CYS A 22 8.69 14.48 16.98
CA CYS A 22 9.51 13.70 16.04
C CYS A 22 10.00 12.42 16.72
N LEU A 23 10.03 11.33 15.97
CA LEU A 23 10.57 10.04 16.44
C LEU A 23 12.10 10.00 16.36
N PRO A 24 12.76 9.20 17.22
CA PRO A 24 14.18 8.95 17.10
C PRO A 24 14.50 8.19 15.80
N PRO A 25 15.72 8.33 15.25
CA PRO A 25 16.12 7.60 14.05
C PRO A 25 16.12 6.10 14.29
N ALA A 26 15.60 5.32 13.34
CA ALA A 26 15.66 3.85 13.38
C ALA A 26 17.09 3.33 13.33
N ILE A 27 17.95 3.98 12.54
CA ILE A 27 19.37 3.66 12.45
C ILE A 27 20.15 4.83 13.03
N GLN A 28 20.87 4.60 14.12
CA GLN A 28 21.62 5.66 14.80
C GLN A 28 23.06 5.79 14.28
N ARG A 29 23.70 4.68 13.93
CA ARG A 29 25.09 4.60 13.47
C ARG A 29 25.15 3.81 12.16
N PRO A 30 26.08 4.15 11.23
CA PRO A 30 27.05 5.25 11.29
C PRO A 30 26.43 6.64 11.05
N VAL A 31 25.25 6.70 10.42
CA VAL A 31 24.53 7.94 10.14
C VAL A 31 23.09 7.79 10.63
N SER A 32 22.53 8.85 11.21
CA SER A 32 21.14 8.86 11.64
C SER A 32 20.18 8.82 10.46
N LEU A 33 19.45 7.71 10.31
CA LEU A 33 18.46 7.49 9.25
C LEU A 33 17.10 7.12 9.83
N TRP A 34 16.06 7.57 9.13
CA TRP A 34 14.66 7.32 9.44
C TRP A 34 14.04 6.50 8.31
N THR A 35 13.12 5.61 8.67
CA THR A 35 12.38 4.81 7.68
C THR A 35 11.13 5.56 7.20
N GLY A 36 10.58 5.14 6.05
CA GLY A 36 9.29 5.66 5.57
C GLY A 36 8.15 5.38 6.55
N LYS A 37 8.16 4.21 7.20
CA LYS A 37 7.19 3.83 8.24
C LYS A 37 7.23 4.81 9.42
N GLN A 38 8.42 5.26 9.83
CA GLN A 38 8.54 6.26 10.90
C GLN A 38 7.94 7.63 10.52
N ILE A 39 7.95 8.03 9.25
CA ILE A 39 7.25 9.25 8.82
C ILE A 39 5.76 9.10 9.12
N VAL A 40 5.16 8.00 8.68
CA VAL A 40 3.75 7.69 8.92
C VAL A 40 3.43 7.65 10.42
N SER A 41 4.23 6.94 11.22
CA SER A 41 4.08 6.91 12.69
C SER A 41 4.09 8.31 13.31
N SER A 42 4.99 9.17 12.83
CA SER A 42 5.08 10.55 13.33
C SER A 42 3.81 11.34 12.98
N LEU A 43 3.27 11.16 11.77
CA LEU A 43 2.03 11.83 11.37
C LEU A 43 0.84 11.34 12.19
N LEU A 44 0.75 10.03 12.48
CA LEU A 44 -0.30 9.47 13.34
C LEU A 44 -0.26 10.08 14.73
N ILE A 45 0.90 10.06 15.38
CA ILE A 45 1.10 10.62 16.73
C ILE A 45 0.71 12.10 16.80
N ASN A 46 1.07 12.90 15.79
CA ASN A 46 0.75 14.33 15.77
C ASN A 46 -0.70 14.63 15.38
N CYS A 47 -1.39 13.71 14.70
CA CYS A 47 -2.81 13.85 14.37
C CYS A 47 -3.73 13.36 15.48
N THR A 48 -3.24 12.54 16.42
CA THR A 48 -4.01 12.10 17.58
C THR A 48 -4.37 13.30 18.48
N PRO A 49 -5.62 13.37 18.99
CA PRO A 49 -6.03 14.42 19.93
C PRO A 49 -5.17 14.42 21.21
N MET A 50 -5.11 15.57 21.90
CA MET A 50 -4.49 15.58 23.24
C MET A 50 -5.32 14.72 24.19
N ASN A 51 -4.65 14.10 25.17
CA ASN A 51 -5.27 13.33 26.26
C ASN A 51 -6.08 12.11 25.79
N GLN A 52 -5.75 11.59 24.60
CA GLN A 52 -6.30 10.34 24.09
C GLN A 52 -5.17 9.33 23.92
N ASP A 53 -5.49 8.06 24.12
CA ASP A 53 -4.54 6.98 23.89
C ASP A 53 -4.23 6.86 22.40
N TYR A 54 -3.00 6.48 22.09
CA TYR A 54 -2.58 6.26 20.71
C TYR A 54 -3.20 5.00 20.11
N LEU A 55 -3.34 5.02 18.78
CA LEU A 55 -4.00 3.96 18.03
C LEU A 55 -3.26 2.62 18.16
N ASN A 56 -4.02 1.56 18.42
CA ASN A 56 -3.59 0.17 18.28
C ASN A 56 -4.50 -0.52 17.27
N MET A 57 -3.94 -1.06 16.19
CA MET A 57 -4.72 -1.83 15.21
C MET A 57 -3.89 -2.91 14.54
N GLN A 58 -4.60 -3.96 14.11
CA GLN A 58 -4.08 -5.01 13.25
C GLN A 58 -4.94 -5.08 12.00
N GLY A 59 -4.30 -5.19 10.84
CA GLY A 59 -4.97 -5.22 9.54
C GLY A 59 -4.24 -6.11 8.54
N LYS A 60 -4.80 -6.20 7.34
CA LYS A 60 -4.19 -6.89 6.21
C LYS A 60 -4.08 -5.95 5.01
N SER A 61 -3.00 -6.09 4.28
CA SER A 61 -2.75 -5.47 2.98
C SER A 61 -3.23 -6.38 1.85
N LYS A 62 -3.59 -5.79 0.71
CA LYS A 62 -3.87 -6.55 -0.52
C LYS A 62 -2.62 -7.14 -1.17
N ILE A 63 -1.46 -6.57 -0.89
CA ILE A 63 -0.22 -7.00 -1.53
C ILE A 63 0.29 -8.22 -0.76
N THR A 64 0.25 -9.37 -1.42
CA THR A 64 0.69 -10.65 -0.87
C THR A 64 2.21 -10.68 -0.66
N GLU A 65 2.66 -11.37 0.37
CA GLU A 65 4.08 -11.60 0.69
C GLU A 65 4.91 -12.10 -0.51
N LYS A 66 4.28 -12.91 -1.38
CA LYS A 66 4.90 -13.46 -2.61
C LYS A 66 5.49 -12.43 -3.56
N LEU A 67 5.07 -11.16 -3.47
CA LEU A 67 5.58 -10.07 -4.30
C LEU A 67 6.84 -9.40 -3.72
N TRP A 68 7.21 -9.72 -2.48
CA TRP A 68 8.32 -9.09 -1.76
C TRP A 68 9.55 -10.01 -1.62
N THR A 69 9.37 -11.32 -1.74
CA THR A 69 10.44 -12.31 -1.58
C THR A 69 10.57 -13.19 -2.83
N ASP A 70 11.70 -13.07 -3.53
CA ASP A 70 12.14 -14.05 -4.55
C ASP A 70 12.58 -15.38 -3.92
N SER A 71 12.82 -15.39 -2.61
CA SER A 71 13.36 -16.52 -1.86
C SER A 71 12.71 -16.61 -0.49
N GLN A 72 12.11 -17.77 -0.20
CA GLN A 72 11.48 -18.26 1.04
C GLN A 72 10.66 -17.23 1.88
N PRO A 73 9.40 -17.55 2.23
CA PRO A 73 8.61 -16.68 3.10
C PRO A 73 9.37 -16.44 4.42
N CYS A 74 9.21 -15.25 5.00
CA CYS A 74 9.83 -14.94 6.29
C CYS A 74 9.42 -16.04 7.28
N SER A 75 10.41 -16.66 7.95
CA SER A 75 10.16 -17.75 8.91
C SER A 75 9.30 -17.30 10.09
N ASP A 76 9.19 -15.99 10.30
CA ASP A 76 8.31 -15.39 11.29
C ASP A 76 6.95 -15.01 10.64
N PRO A 77 5.86 -15.73 10.98
CA PRO A 77 4.53 -15.47 10.43
C PRO A 77 3.93 -14.13 10.87
N TYR A 78 4.59 -13.39 11.77
CA TYR A 78 4.18 -12.06 12.20
C TYR A 78 4.95 -10.93 11.50
N LEU A 79 6.00 -11.24 10.75
CA LEU A 79 6.87 -10.25 10.08
C LEU A 79 6.68 -10.24 8.56
N SER A 80 5.43 -10.28 8.12
CA SER A 80 5.08 -10.22 6.71
C SER A 80 4.51 -8.85 6.35
N GLU A 81 4.92 -8.30 5.19
CA GLU A 81 4.42 -7.01 4.69
C GLU A 81 2.95 -7.07 4.23
N ASP A 82 2.36 -8.26 4.18
CA ASP A 82 0.92 -8.47 3.94
C ASP A 82 0.07 -8.17 5.19
N SER A 83 0.70 -8.07 6.36
CA SER A 83 0.06 -7.78 7.63
C SER A 83 0.42 -6.37 8.08
N ILE A 84 -0.53 -5.70 8.72
CA ILE A 84 -0.35 -4.32 9.19
C ILE A 84 -0.48 -4.31 10.70
N LEU A 85 0.53 -3.80 11.38
CA LEU A 85 0.55 -3.67 12.83
C LEU A 85 0.88 -2.24 13.21
N ILE A 86 -0.08 -1.58 13.86
CA ILE A 86 0.11 -0.28 14.49
C ILE A 86 -0.02 -0.48 16.00
N ARG A 87 0.98 -0.06 16.75
CA ARG A 87 0.96 -0.07 18.22
C ARG A 87 1.36 1.27 18.77
N SER A 88 0.57 1.79 19.70
CA SER A 88 0.79 3.08 20.33
C SER A 88 1.05 4.20 19.31
N GLY A 89 0.35 4.18 18.17
CA GLY A 89 0.49 5.17 17.10
C GLY A 89 1.68 4.96 16.17
N GLU A 90 2.50 3.93 16.40
CA GLU A 90 3.63 3.59 15.54
C GLU A 90 3.30 2.43 14.59
N LEU A 91 3.53 2.65 13.29
CA LEU A 91 3.48 1.62 12.27
C LEU A 91 4.73 0.76 12.33
N LEU A 92 4.57 -0.47 12.85
CA LEU A 92 5.66 -1.42 13.04
C LEU A 92 5.84 -2.31 11.81
N ILE A 93 4.73 -2.82 11.26
CA ILE A 93 4.73 -3.84 10.20
C ILE A 93 3.72 -3.44 9.14
N GLY A 94 4.05 -3.75 7.89
CA GLY A 94 3.15 -3.63 6.75
C GLY A 94 3.26 -2.35 5.95
N ILE A 95 2.58 -2.39 4.82
CA ILE A 95 2.46 -1.30 3.87
C ILE A 95 1.02 -0.80 3.80
N PHE A 96 0.87 0.51 3.60
CA PHE A 96 -0.44 1.10 3.39
C PHE A 96 -0.83 1.03 1.93
N ASP A 97 -2.00 0.43 1.69
CA ASP A 97 -2.62 0.29 0.40
C ASP A 97 -3.95 1.07 0.34
N LYS A 98 -4.70 0.88 -0.75
CA LYS A 98 -6.03 1.46 -0.90
C LYS A 98 -7.01 1.00 0.20
N ASN A 99 -6.80 -0.17 0.82
CA ASN A 99 -7.67 -0.62 1.89
C ASN A 99 -7.43 0.13 3.19
N GLN A 100 -6.22 0.65 3.42
CA GLN A 100 -5.94 1.42 4.63
C GLN A 100 -6.34 2.89 4.49
N LEU A 101 -6.02 3.50 3.36
CA LEU A 101 -6.22 4.94 3.15
C LEU A 101 -7.51 5.29 2.40
N GLY A 102 -8.12 4.32 1.72
CA GLY A 102 -9.34 4.52 0.94
C GLY A 102 -10.62 4.28 1.74
N SER A 103 -11.75 4.32 1.02
CA SER A 103 -13.08 4.03 1.57
C SER A 103 -13.28 2.53 1.79
N SER A 104 -12.55 1.95 2.74
CA SER A 104 -12.64 0.54 3.10
C SER A 104 -13.01 0.39 4.57
N SER A 105 -13.94 -0.50 4.86
CA SER A 105 -14.31 -0.85 6.23
C SER A 105 -13.10 -1.42 6.96
N TYR A 106 -12.93 -1.02 8.23
CA TYR A 106 -11.81 -1.44 9.08
C TYR A 106 -10.41 -1.01 8.58
N GLY A 107 -10.33 -0.12 7.59
CA GLY A 107 -9.08 0.54 7.22
C GLY A 107 -8.64 1.57 8.26
N LEU A 108 -7.37 2.00 8.20
CA LEU A 108 -6.80 3.00 9.11
C LEU A 108 -7.71 4.23 9.30
N ILE A 109 -8.18 4.85 8.21
CA ILE A 109 -9.00 6.06 8.30
C ILE A 109 -10.36 5.78 8.96
N HIS A 110 -10.95 4.61 8.68
CA HIS A 110 -12.21 4.20 9.29
C HIS A 110 -12.06 3.98 10.80
N VAL A 111 -11.00 3.27 11.22
CA VAL A 111 -10.72 3.04 12.65
C VAL A 111 -10.39 4.37 13.36
N PHE A 112 -9.64 5.25 12.71
CA PHE A 112 -9.31 6.56 13.27
C PHE A 112 -10.56 7.44 13.43
N ASN A 113 -11.51 7.35 12.48
CA ASN A 113 -12.80 8.01 12.57
C ASN A 113 -13.65 7.48 13.73
N GLU A 114 -13.65 6.16 13.96
CA GLU A 114 -14.41 5.55 15.04
C GLU A 114 -13.88 5.95 16.43
N ILE A 115 -12.56 6.03 16.58
CA ILE A 115 -11.93 6.30 17.89
C ILE A 115 -11.86 7.81 18.19
N TYR A 116 -11.45 8.62 17.22
CA TYR A 116 -11.18 10.05 17.44
C TYR A 116 -12.21 10.98 16.79
N GLY A 117 -13.12 10.45 15.96
CA GLY A 117 -14.14 11.22 15.26
C GLY A 117 -13.70 11.74 13.88
N GLY A 118 -14.69 12.18 13.09
CA GLY A 118 -14.51 12.55 11.68
C GLY A 118 -13.63 13.76 11.43
N TYR A 119 -13.58 14.71 12.36
CA TYR A 119 -12.67 15.86 12.23
C TYR A 119 -11.20 15.40 12.16
N TYR A 120 -10.79 14.55 13.10
CA TYR A 120 -9.42 14.06 13.18
C TYR A 120 -9.09 13.07 12.06
N ALA A 121 -10.05 12.25 11.63
CA ALA A 121 -9.88 11.37 10.47
C ALA A 121 -9.65 12.16 9.17
N ASN A 122 -10.43 13.22 8.93
CA ASN A 122 -10.25 14.09 7.77
C ASN A 122 -8.91 14.84 7.83
N LYS A 123 -8.51 15.30 9.03
CA LYS A 123 -7.18 15.90 9.25
C LYS A 123 -6.07 14.90 8.91
N LEU A 124 -6.15 13.67 9.41
CA LEU A 124 -5.17 12.62 9.13
C LEU A 124 -5.06 12.32 7.63
N LEU A 125 -6.20 12.17 6.95
CA LEU A 125 -6.23 11.92 5.50
C LEU A 125 -5.57 13.06 4.71
N SER A 126 -5.84 14.31 5.08
CA SER A 126 -5.26 15.50 4.46
C SER A 126 -3.74 15.56 4.69
N VAL A 127 -3.29 15.30 5.91
CA VAL A 127 -1.88 15.27 6.29
C VAL A 127 -1.12 14.16 5.55
N LEU A 128 -1.69 12.95 5.48
CA LEU A 128 -1.10 11.84 4.72
C LEU A 128 -1.02 12.15 3.23
N GLY A 129 -2.07 12.75 2.65
CA GLY A 129 -2.06 13.19 1.25
C GLY A 129 -0.93 14.18 0.96
N ARG A 130 -0.75 15.20 1.81
CA ARG A 130 0.36 16.16 1.69
C ARG A 130 1.72 15.49 1.84
N ALA A 131 1.88 14.57 2.78
CA ALA A 131 3.13 13.82 2.96
C ALA A 131 3.48 12.98 1.73
N CYS A 132 2.50 12.29 1.14
CA CYS A 132 2.69 11.53 -0.10
C CYS A 132 3.08 12.44 -1.28
N ILE A 133 2.43 13.60 -1.42
CA ILE A 133 2.79 14.59 -2.45
C ILE A 133 4.23 15.07 -2.25
N ALA A 134 4.61 15.43 -1.02
CA ALA A 134 5.97 15.86 -0.71
C ALA A 134 6.99 14.77 -1.01
N LEU A 135 6.71 13.51 -0.65
CA LEU A 135 7.55 12.36 -0.98
C LEU A 135 7.72 12.20 -2.49
N LEU A 136 6.63 12.23 -3.25
CA LEU A 136 6.65 12.13 -4.71
C LEU A 136 7.44 13.26 -5.37
N GLN A 137 7.43 14.47 -4.81
CA GLN A 137 8.25 15.58 -5.30
C GLN A 137 9.75 15.33 -5.11
N TYR A 138 10.15 14.60 -4.06
CA TYR A 138 11.55 14.25 -3.83
C TYR A 138 12.01 13.05 -4.66
N THR A 139 11.18 12.00 -4.75
CA THR A 139 11.59 10.74 -5.37
C THR A 139 11.24 10.67 -6.85
N GLY A 140 10.22 11.41 -7.29
CA GLY A 140 9.57 11.19 -8.58
C GLY A 140 8.86 9.84 -8.65
N PHE A 141 8.08 9.67 -9.71
CA PHE A 141 7.55 8.38 -10.16
C PHE A 141 7.37 8.46 -11.68
N SER A 142 7.79 7.43 -12.42
CA SER A 142 7.61 7.35 -13.87
C SER A 142 7.25 5.93 -14.28
N MET A 143 6.66 5.80 -15.46
CA MET A 143 6.47 4.52 -16.13
C MET A 143 7.08 4.61 -17.53
N GLY A 144 7.91 3.64 -17.89
CA GLY A 144 8.54 3.50 -19.19
C GLY A 144 7.88 2.43 -20.05
N VAL A 145 8.37 2.28 -21.28
CA VAL A 145 7.95 1.19 -22.17
C VAL A 145 8.35 -0.17 -21.58
N ASP A 146 9.50 -0.24 -20.91
CA ASP A 146 10.01 -1.46 -20.30
C ASP A 146 9.08 -2.03 -19.20
N ASP A 147 8.29 -1.19 -18.53
CA ASP A 147 7.29 -1.63 -17.53
C ASP A 147 6.09 -2.35 -18.17
N ILE A 148 5.90 -2.20 -19.48
CA ILE A 148 4.79 -2.76 -20.26
C ILE A 148 5.24 -4.01 -21.03
N VAL A 149 6.52 -4.09 -21.40
CA VAL A 149 7.05 -5.17 -22.24
C VAL A 149 7.11 -6.47 -21.44
N CYS A 150 6.28 -7.43 -21.84
CA CYS A 150 6.31 -8.77 -21.28
C CYS A 150 7.62 -9.50 -21.61
N GLN A 151 8.07 -10.34 -20.68
CA GLN A 151 9.18 -11.27 -20.93
C GLN A 151 8.82 -12.27 -22.04
N LYS A 152 9.82 -12.71 -22.81
CA LYS A 152 9.64 -13.62 -23.96
C LYS A 152 8.90 -14.92 -23.58
N GLU A 153 9.27 -15.52 -22.45
CA GLU A 153 8.62 -16.74 -21.94
C GLU A 153 7.11 -16.52 -21.69
N SER A 154 6.73 -15.37 -21.14
CA SER A 154 5.32 -15.02 -20.92
C SER A 154 4.56 -14.83 -22.25
N LEU A 155 5.23 -14.30 -23.28
CA LEU A 155 4.64 -14.16 -24.61
C LEU A 155 4.40 -15.51 -25.29
N GLU A 156 5.34 -16.45 -25.18
CA GLU A 156 5.19 -17.81 -25.71
C GLU A 156 4.03 -18.56 -25.03
N ILE A 157 3.90 -18.42 -23.70
CA ILE A 157 2.77 -18.99 -22.96
C ILE A 157 1.46 -18.36 -23.44
N ARG A 158 1.43 -17.04 -23.60
CA ARG A 158 0.25 -16.32 -24.08
C ARG A 158 -0.15 -16.75 -25.49
N GLU A 159 0.80 -16.97 -26.39
CA GLU A 159 0.53 -17.43 -27.75
C GLU A 159 -0.09 -18.83 -27.77
N LYS A 160 0.45 -19.76 -26.97
CA LYS A 160 -0.13 -21.11 -26.80
C LYS A 160 -1.57 -21.06 -26.30
N LEU A 161 -1.85 -20.25 -25.29
CA LEU A 161 -3.20 -20.09 -24.73
C LEU A 161 -4.20 -19.52 -25.75
N ILE A 162 -3.75 -18.60 -26.62
CA ILE A 162 -4.59 -18.05 -27.69
C ILE A 162 -4.93 -19.13 -28.72
N GLU A 163 -3.95 -19.96 -29.08
CA GLU A 163 -4.17 -21.03 -30.07
C GLU A 163 -5.11 -22.12 -29.54
N GLU A 164 -4.92 -22.55 -28.29
CA GLU A 164 -5.83 -23.48 -27.61
C GLU A 164 -7.28 -22.93 -27.55
N SER A 165 -7.43 -21.63 -27.33
CA SER A 165 -8.74 -20.96 -27.32
C SER A 165 -9.40 -20.96 -28.71
N ARG A 166 -8.63 -20.75 -29.78
CA ARG A 166 -9.16 -20.82 -31.16
C ARG A 166 -9.57 -22.24 -31.54
N GLU A 167 -8.78 -23.23 -31.18
CA GLU A 167 -9.13 -24.63 -31.48
C GLU A 167 -10.41 -25.07 -30.77
N SER A 168 -10.63 -24.59 -29.55
CA SER A 168 -11.84 -24.87 -28.79
C SER A 168 -13.07 -24.14 -29.36
N GLU A 169 -12.91 -22.90 -29.84
CA GLU A 169 -13.96 -22.18 -30.59
C GLU A 169 -14.38 -22.93 -31.86
N VAL A 170 -13.44 -23.40 -32.68
CA VAL A 170 -13.74 -24.17 -33.90
C VAL A 170 -14.48 -25.48 -33.56
N ARG A 171 -14.08 -26.17 -32.50
CA ARG A 171 -14.76 -27.38 -32.02
C ARG A 171 -16.19 -27.10 -31.57
N LEU A 172 -16.43 -26.00 -30.85
CA LEU A 172 -17.76 -25.57 -30.45
C LEU A 172 -18.62 -25.19 -31.66
N MET A 173 -18.06 -24.43 -32.61
CA MET A 173 -18.77 -24.03 -33.82
C MET A 173 -19.22 -25.25 -34.64
N ASN A 174 -18.35 -26.26 -34.78
CA ASN A 174 -18.69 -27.52 -35.44
C ASN A 174 -19.75 -28.32 -34.66
N THR A 175 -19.79 -28.20 -33.34
CA THR A 175 -20.79 -28.89 -32.50
C THR A 175 -22.15 -28.21 -32.57
N VAL A 176 -22.19 -26.87 -32.59
CA VAL A 176 -23.41 -26.06 -32.60
C VAL A 176 -24.02 -25.96 -34.00
N PHE A 177 -23.22 -25.69 -35.02
CA PHE A 177 -23.71 -25.53 -36.40
C PHE A 177 -23.62 -26.82 -37.24
N GLY A 178 -22.84 -27.82 -36.81
CA GLY A 178 -22.69 -29.09 -37.52
C GLY A 178 -23.77 -30.13 -37.26
N LYS A 179 -24.88 -29.77 -36.59
CA LYS A 179 -26.02 -30.67 -36.33
C LYS A 179 -27.41 -30.17 -36.75
N ASP A 180 -27.51 -29.04 -37.45
CA ASP A 180 -28.78 -28.59 -38.07
C ASP A 180 -28.77 -28.76 -39.60
N GLY A 181 -28.27 -29.91 -40.06
CA GLY A 181 -28.28 -30.35 -41.45
C GLY A 181 -29.30 -31.44 -41.77
N ASN A 182 -30.35 -31.60 -40.94
CA ASN A 182 -31.49 -32.48 -41.24
C ASN A 182 -32.81 -31.78 -40.87
N PHE A 183 -33.11 -30.68 -41.57
CA PHE A 183 -34.51 -30.27 -41.74
C PHE A 183 -35.11 -31.17 -42.82
N SER A 184 -35.82 -32.19 -42.36
CA SER A 184 -36.75 -32.99 -43.18
C SER A 184 -38.03 -32.21 -43.43
#